data_AF-A0A1Q3HWI9-F1
#
_entry.id   AF-A0A1Q3HWI9-F1
#
_cell.length_a   1.000
_cell.length_b   1.000
_cell.length_c   1.000
_cell.angle_alpha   90.00
_cell.angle_beta   90.00
_cell.angle_gamma   90.00
#
_symmetry.space_group_name_H-M   'P 1'
#
loop_
_entity.id
_entity.type
_entity.pdbx_description
1 polymer ?
#
loop_
_entity_poly.entity_id
_entity_poly.type
_entity_poly.pdbx_seq_one_letter_code
_entity_poly.pdbx_strand_id
1 'polypeptide(L)'
;MSTSKRRRILEIVATDATFERTDHRGREVWLGKCLHCNTFLAISLDGEPISRATIEHIIPRVHGGTDALENLGLACARCNQGKGSRHDRHFDRDPRVRQLVDRLLERRRERWRDPNDA
;
A
#
# COMPACT_ATOMS: atom_id res chain seq x y z
N MET A 1 -17.42 2.44 -1.37
CA MET A 1 -16.29 1.83 -2.10
C MET A 1 -16.74 0.49 -2.68
N SER A 2 -16.26 0.06 -3.85
CA SER A 2 -16.71 -1.21 -4.46
C SER A 2 -16.17 -2.45 -3.73
N THR A 3 -16.89 -3.57 -3.81
CA THR A 3 -16.50 -4.86 -3.24
C THR A 3 -15.15 -5.35 -3.78
N SER A 4 -14.90 -5.17 -5.08
CA SER A 4 -13.60 -5.51 -5.71
C SER A 4 -12.44 -4.74 -5.07
N LYS A 5 -12.63 -3.45 -4.76
CA LYS A 5 -11.59 -2.65 -4.12
C LYS A 5 -11.36 -3.05 -2.66
N ARG A 6 -12.42 -3.38 -1.91
CA ARG A 6 -12.31 -3.92 -0.54
C ARG A 6 -11.51 -5.23 -0.52
N ARG A 7 -11.86 -6.16 -1.41
CA ARG A 7 -11.13 -7.42 -1.60
C ARG A 7 -9.65 -7.16 -1.88
N ARG A 8 -9.34 -6.24 -2.79
CA ARG A 8 -7.95 -5.90 -3.12
C ARG A 8 -7.18 -5.35 -1.93
N ILE A 9 -7.81 -4.52 -1.10
CA ILE A 9 -7.20 -4.03 0.14
C ILE A 9 -6.85 -5.20 1.07
N LEU A 10 -7.76 -6.16 1.24
CA LEU A 10 -7.51 -7.34 2.07
C LEU A 10 -6.39 -8.22 1.52
N GLU A 11 -6.29 -8.38 0.20
CA GLU A 11 -5.19 -9.11 -0.46
C GLU A 11 -3.82 -8.44 -0.19
N ILE A 12 -3.78 -7.10 -0.16
CA ILE A 12 -2.56 -6.36 0.21
C ILE A 12 -2.25 -6.50 1.70
N VAL A 13 -3.27 -6.38 2.56
CA VAL A 13 -3.12 -6.54 4.02
C VAL A 13 -2.59 -7.94 4.37
N ALA A 14 -3.10 -8.98 3.71
CA ALA A 14 -2.68 -10.37 3.95
C ALA A 14 -1.19 -10.61 3.64
N THR A 15 -0.63 -9.85 2.69
CA THR A 15 0.74 -10.01 2.20
C THR A 15 1.70 -8.95 2.74
N ASP A 16 1.26 -8.02 3.59
CA ASP A 16 2.11 -7.01 4.23
C ASP A 16 2.24 -7.32 5.73
N ALA A 17 3.45 -7.75 6.12
CA ALA A 17 3.81 -8.19 7.45
C ALA A 17 3.64 -7.10 8.53
N THR A 18 3.49 -5.83 8.14
CA THR A 18 3.22 -4.75 9.10
C THR A 18 1.79 -4.73 9.60
N PHE A 19 0.86 -5.42 8.92
CA PHE A 19 -0.53 -5.50 9.34
C PHE A 19 -0.75 -6.65 10.33
N GLU A 20 -1.31 -6.29 11.47
CA GLU A 20 -1.70 -7.17 12.57
C GLU A 20 -3.13 -6.87 13.02
N ARG A 21 -3.83 -7.88 13.56
CA ARG A 21 -5.14 -7.68 14.18
C ARG A 21 -4.97 -6.99 15.53
N THR A 22 -5.78 -5.96 15.77
CA THR A 22 -5.78 -5.23 17.04
C THR A 22 -7.15 -4.64 17.34
N ASP A 23 -7.40 -4.30 18.60
CA ASP A 23 -8.57 -3.49 18.96
C ASP A 23 -8.29 -2.01 18.69
N HIS A 24 -9.20 -1.36 17.98
CA HIS A 24 -9.21 0.08 17.80
C HIS A 24 -10.59 0.64 18.15
N ARG A 25 -10.69 1.21 19.35
CA ARG A 25 -11.91 1.83 19.89
C ARG A 25 -13.07 0.82 20.01
N GLY A 26 -12.79 -0.38 20.53
CA GLY A 26 -13.80 -1.42 20.75
C GLY A 26 -14.25 -2.13 19.46
N ARG A 27 -13.40 -2.11 18.44
CA ARG A 27 -13.62 -2.80 17.16
C ARG A 27 -12.31 -3.44 16.73
N GLU A 28 -12.38 -4.70 16.32
CA GLU A 28 -11.23 -5.39 15.74
C GLU A 28 -10.94 -4.84 14.34
N VAL A 29 -9.67 -4.49 14.10
CA VAL A 29 -9.19 -3.92 12.85
C VAL A 29 -7.83 -4.52 12.47
N TRP A 30 -7.46 -4.38 11.21
CA TRP A 30 -6.08 -4.51 10.77
C TRP A 30 -5.37 -3.16 10.94
N LEU A 31 -4.31 -3.15 11.74
CA LEU A 31 -3.44 -1.99 11.91
C LEU A 31 -2.09 -2.29 11.28
N GLY A 32 -1.68 -1.48 10.31
CA GLY A 32 -0.38 -1.59 9.65
C GLY A 32 0.19 -0.24 9.29
N LYS A 33 1.17 -0.20 8.40
CA LYS A 33 1.97 1.00 8.12
C LYS A 33 1.90 1.41 6.67
N CYS A 34 1.74 2.71 6.43
CA CYS A 34 1.89 3.33 5.11
C CYS A 34 3.22 2.89 4.46
N LEU A 35 3.15 2.45 3.21
CA LEU A 35 4.33 2.01 2.46
C LEU A 35 5.36 3.13 2.30
N HIS A 36 4.93 4.39 2.17
CA HIS A 36 5.84 5.52 1.98
C HIS A 36 6.44 6.05 3.29
N CYS A 37 5.59 6.32 4.30
CA CYS A 37 5.99 7.13 5.46
C CYS A 37 5.86 6.42 6.81
N ASN A 38 5.50 5.14 6.84
CA ASN A 38 5.30 4.35 8.05
C ASN A 38 4.19 4.82 9.02
N THR A 39 3.43 5.87 8.69
CA THR A 39 2.24 6.27 9.45
C THR A 39 1.26 5.12 9.55
N PHE A 40 0.63 4.95 10.71
CA PHE A 40 -0.35 3.90 10.93
C PHE A 40 -1.58 4.03 10.03
N LEU A 41 -2.04 2.89 9.52
CA LEU A 41 -3.24 2.74 8.71
C LEU A 41 -4.14 1.70 9.37
N ALA A 42 -5.38 2.09 9.65
CA ALA A 42 -6.42 1.20 10.15
C ALA A 42 -7.36 0.81 9.01
N ILE A 43 -7.59 -0.48 8.84
CA ILE A 43 -8.50 -1.11 7.88
C ILE A 43 -9.44 -2.03 8.65
N SER A 44 -10.74 -1.96 8.39
CA SER A 44 -11.69 -2.91 8.98
C SER A 44 -11.49 -4.33 8.43
N LEU A 45 -12.08 -5.32 9.09
CA LEU A 45 -12.00 -6.72 8.67
C LEU A 45 -12.65 -6.99 7.31
N ASP A 46 -13.59 -6.15 6.87
CA ASP A 46 -14.22 -6.22 5.55
C ASP A 46 -13.46 -5.42 4.46
N GLY A 47 -12.28 -4.88 4.79
CA GLY A 47 -11.42 -4.19 3.82
C GLY A 47 -11.77 -2.73 3.59
N GLU A 48 -12.59 -2.13 4.45
CA GLU A 48 -12.89 -0.70 4.42
C GLU A 48 -11.80 0.12 5.15
N PRO A 49 -11.18 1.10 4.50
CA PRO A 49 -10.24 1.99 5.17
C PRO A 49 -10.93 2.82 6.24
N ILE A 50 -10.57 2.60 7.50
CA ILE A 50 -10.98 3.45 8.64
C ILE A 50 -10.12 4.72 8.63
N SER A 51 -8.82 4.54 8.40
CA SER A 51 -7.92 5.62 8.00
C SER A 51 -8.11 5.93 6.51
N ARG A 52 -7.77 7.15 6.04
CA ARG A 52 -7.83 7.51 4.60
C ARG A 52 -6.72 6.80 3.78
N ALA A 53 -6.63 5.48 3.89
CA ALA A 53 -5.69 4.65 3.15
C ALA A 53 -6.16 4.46 1.71
N THR A 54 -5.19 4.40 0.80
CA THR A 54 -5.40 4.17 -0.63
C THR A 54 -4.50 3.05 -1.12
N ILE A 55 -4.97 2.31 -2.12
CA ILE A 55 -4.13 1.38 -2.87
C ILE A 55 -3.14 2.20 -3.70
N GLU A 56 -1.88 1.80 -3.64
CA GLU A 56 -0.74 2.46 -4.25
C GLU A 56 -0.03 1.48 -5.18
N HIS A 57 0.20 1.88 -6.44
CA HIS A 57 0.98 1.13 -7.42
C HIS A 57 2.43 1.59 -7.35
N ILE A 58 3.35 0.79 -6.81
CA ILE A 58 4.75 1.20 -6.59
C ILE A 58 5.38 1.70 -7.90
N ILE A 59 5.38 0.84 -8.93
CA ILE A 59 5.60 1.22 -10.32
C ILE A 59 4.28 1.74 -10.89
N PRO A 60 4.22 2.97 -11.42
CA PRO A 60 2.98 3.51 -11.99
C PRO A 60 2.52 2.69 -13.20
N ARG A 61 1.20 2.53 -13.37
CA ARG A 61 0.61 1.76 -14.49
C ARG A 61 0.99 2.31 -15.87
N VAL A 62 1.08 3.63 -15.99
CA VAL A 62 1.51 4.30 -17.23
C VAL A 62 2.96 3.97 -17.62
N HIS A 63 3.75 3.46 -16.68
CA HIS A 63 5.14 3.05 -16.83
C HIS A 63 5.31 1.53 -16.72
N GLY A 64 4.26 0.77 -17.02
CA GLY A 64 4.29 -0.70 -17.06
C GLY A 64 4.05 -1.40 -15.72
N GLY A 65 3.69 -0.67 -14.66
CA GLY A 65 3.31 -1.26 -13.39
C GLY A 65 2.04 -2.12 -13.49
N THR A 66 2.06 -3.30 -12.88
CA THR A 66 0.94 -4.26 -12.91
C THR A 66 0.08 -4.18 -11.66
N ASP A 67 -1.07 -4.86 -11.68
CA ASP A 67 -1.90 -5.09 -10.50
C ASP A 67 -1.42 -6.32 -9.67
N ALA A 68 -0.18 -6.77 -9.85
CA ALA A 68 0.39 -7.84 -9.01
C ALA A 68 0.60 -7.32 -7.58
N LEU A 69 0.40 -8.18 -6.56
CA LEU A 69 0.43 -7.76 -5.15
C LEU A 69 1.82 -7.27 -4.70
N GLU A 70 2.86 -7.71 -5.38
CA GLU A 70 4.26 -7.30 -5.23
C GLU A 70 4.48 -5.85 -5.69
N ASN A 71 3.63 -5.35 -6.59
CA ASN A 71 3.63 -3.96 -7.04
C ASN A 71 2.61 -3.09 -6.30
N LEU A 72 1.86 -3.65 -5.35
CA LEU A 72 0.81 -2.95 -4.62
C LEU A 72 1.16 -2.78 -3.14
N GLY A 73 0.76 -1.64 -2.58
CA GLY A 73 0.80 -1.39 -1.14
C GLY A 73 -0.33 -0.45 -0.70
N LEU A 74 -0.43 -0.24 0.61
CA LEU A 74 -1.33 0.77 1.17
C LEU A 74 -0.55 2.04 1.53
N ALA A 75 -1.08 3.19 1.13
CA ALA A 75 -0.51 4.50 1.42
C ALA A 75 -1.53 5.40 2.12
N CYS A 76 -1.06 6.34 2.94
CA CYS A 76 -1.95 7.38 3.48
C CYS A 76 -2.31 8.40 2.39
N ALA A 77 -3.47 9.06 2.53
CA ALA A 77 -3.93 10.07 1.58
C ALA A 77 -2.89 11.14 1.25
N ARG A 78 -2.09 11.60 2.25
CA ARG A 78 -1.03 12.59 2.05
C ARG A 78 0.06 12.09 1.09
N CYS A 79 0.52 10.85 1.27
CA CYS A 79 1.55 10.26 0.40
C CYS A 79 1.01 10.01 -1.01
N ASN A 80 -0.20 9.46 -1.13
CA ASN A 80 -0.82 9.21 -2.43
C ASN A 80 -1.03 10.50 -3.23
N GLN A 81 -1.52 11.58 -2.59
CA GLN A 81 -1.65 12.90 -3.23
C GLN A 81 -0.29 13.49 -3.63
N GLY A 82 0.73 13.33 -2.78
CA GLY A 82 2.10 13.74 -3.09
C GLY A 82 2.71 12.99 -4.27
N LYS A 83 2.31 11.74 -4.49
CA LYS A 83 2.82 10.91 -5.59
C LYS A 83 2.33 11.36 -6.96
N GLY A 84 1.02 11.53 -7.13
CA GLY A 84 0.45 11.92 -8.43
C GLY A 84 0.98 13.26 -8.95
N SER A 85 1.42 14.16 -8.05
CA SER A 85 2.01 15.44 -8.43
C SER A 85 3.50 15.39 -8.75
N ARG A 86 4.27 14.48 -8.13
CA ARG A 86 5.75 14.51 -8.17
C ARG A 86 6.41 13.29 -8.80
N HIS A 87 5.82 12.10 -8.69
CA HIS A 87 6.47 10.85 -9.08
C HIS A 87 5.98 10.36 -10.45
N ASP A 88 4.66 10.26 -10.66
CA ASP A 88 4.12 9.63 -11.87
C ASP A 88 4.47 10.43 -13.15
N ARG A 89 4.46 11.77 -13.07
CA ARG A 89 4.77 12.66 -14.20
C ARG A 89 6.25 12.71 -14.57
N HIS A 90 7.15 12.34 -13.65
CA HIS A 90 8.59 12.53 -13.79
C HIS A 90 9.39 11.22 -13.79
N PHE A 91 8.72 10.07 -13.68
CA PHE A 91 9.35 8.74 -13.57
C PHE A 91 10.44 8.48 -14.62
N ASP A 92 10.18 8.78 -15.90
CA ASP A 92 11.18 8.58 -16.97
C ASP A 92 12.28 9.64 -16.97
N ARG A 93 11.99 10.83 -16.46
CA ARG A 93 12.84 12.03 -16.63
C ARG A 93 13.72 12.34 -15.42
N ASP A 94 13.41 11.79 -14.24
CA ASP A 94 14.14 12.06 -13.01
C ASP A 94 14.67 10.75 -12.37
N PRO A 95 16.00 10.53 -12.38
CA PRO A 95 16.63 9.38 -11.72
C PRO A 95 16.29 9.25 -10.23
N ARG A 96 15.99 10.36 -9.53
CA ARG A 96 15.59 10.32 -8.11
C ARG A 96 14.23 9.64 -7.92
N VAL A 97 13.33 9.77 -8.89
CA VAL A 97 12.03 9.10 -8.85
C VAL A 97 12.21 7.59 -9.00
N ARG A 98 13.10 7.14 -9.89
CA ARG A 98 13.42 5.71 -10.04
C ARG A 98 14.03 5.13 -8.76
N GLN A 99 15.00 5.82 -8.16
CA GLN A 99 15.57 5.43 -6.87
C GLN A 99 14.54 5.36 -5.73
N LEU A 100 13.51 6.21 -5.76
CA LEU A 100 12.40 6.11 -4.81
C LEU A 100 11.57 4.85 -5.06
N VAL A 101 11.22 4.56 -6.31
CA VAL A 101 10.47 3.35 -6.67
C VAL A 101 11.25 2.09 -6.31
N ASP A 102 12.55 2.04 -6.57
CA ASP A 102 13.41 0.92 -6.18
C ASP A 102 13.38 0.68 -4.66
N ARG A 103 13.49 1.76 -3.87
CA ARG A 103 13.38 1.68 -2.40
C ARG A 103 12.01 1.21 -1.92
N LEU A 104 10.94 1.59 -2.62
CA LEU A 104 9.58 1.14 -2.29
C LEU A 104 9.38 -0.33 -2.64
N LEU A 105 9.94 -0.81 -3.77
CA LEU A 105 9.94 -2.22 -4.13
C LEU A 105 10.73 -3.06 -3.13
N GLU A 106 11.90 -2.59 -2.71
CA GLU A 106 12.69 -3.23 -1.66
C GLU A 106 11.92 -3.31 -0.35
N ARG A 107 11.35 -2.19 0.11
CA ARG A 107 10.48 -2.17 1.29
C ARG A 107 9.29 -3.12 1.16
N ARG A 108 8.71 -3.24 -0.03
CA ARG A 108 7.59 -4.15 -0.26
C ARG A 108 8.01 -5.61 -0.12
N ARG A 109 9.21 -5.97 -0.61
CA ARG A 109 9.83 -7.29 -0.44
C ARG A 109 10.15 -7.58 1.03
N GLU A 110 10.73 -6.62 1.75
CA GLU A 110 11.03 -6.77 3.19
C GLU A 110 9.79 -7.02 4.04
N ARG A 111 8.67 -6.41 3.65
CA ARG A 111 7.37 -6.58 4.33
C ARG A 111 6.58 -7.76 3.81
N TRP A 112 7.08 -8.52 2.84
CA TRP A 112 6.29 -9.58 2.23
C TRP A 112 6.02 -10.68 3.26
N ARG A 113 4.73 -11.00 3.46
CA ARG A 113 4.29 -12.18 4.19
C ARG A 113 3.71 -13.13 3.16
N ASP A 114 4.20 -14.36 3.08
CA ASP A 114 3.61 -15.34 2.18
C ASP A 114 2.18 -15.65 2.68
N PRO A 115 1.16 -15.50 1.83
CA PRO A 115 -0.21 -15.80 2.23
C PRO A 115 -0.44 -17.28 2.52
N ASN A 116 0.50 -18.18 2.16
CA ASN A 116 0.45 -19.60 2.48
C ASN A 116 1.15 -19.97 3.81
N ASP A 117 1.86 -19.03 4.45
CA ASP A 117 2.55 -19.24 5.72
C ASP A 117 1.63 -19.01 6.95
N ALA A 118 0.31 -18.90 6.74
CA ALA A 118 -0.71 -18.62 7.75
C ALA A 118 -1.60 -19.83 8.05
#